data_AF-A0ABD5S665-F1
#
_entry.id   AF-A0ABD5S665-F1
#
_cell.length_a   1.000
_cell.length_b   1.000
_cell.length_c   1.000
_cell.angle_alpha   90.00
_cell.angle_beta   90.00
_cell.angle_gamma   90.00
#
_symmetry.space_group_name_H-M   'P 1'
#
loop_
_entity.id
_entity.type
_entity.pdbx_description
1 polymer ?
#
loop_
_entity_poly.entity_id
_entity_poly.type
_entity_poly.pdbx_seq_one_letter_code
_entity_poly.pdbx_strand_id
1 'polypeptide(L)'
;DEVREDLGHLPAVSYWEGAPDAYLDLAEEGGFDADRVAEIRGAVALEAYYQSYEDKRELITDLLWADPDAEDGADGGLASHVSEQFRVKLDDEVETAEANLDLRGEDDVRFAVIDTDAFTHRYDFPPTTLLLDELHRRNREDERFVTVGLGMDELFLRSTEPLDVRSV
;
A
#
# COMPACT_ATOMS: atom_id res chain seq x y z
N ASP A 1 -9.02 -26.16 13.93
CA ASP A 1 -9.98 -25.09 14.19
C ASP A 1 -9.27 -23.87 14.76
N GLU A 2 -8.58 -23.97 15.88
CA GLU A 2 -7.74 -22.89 16.47
C GLU A 2 -6.77 -22.21 15.48
N VAL A 3 -5.92 -22.97 14.77
CA VAL A 3 -4.98 -22.39 13.77
C VAL A 3 -5.70 -21.67 12.62
N ARG A 4 -6.94 -22.06 12.29
CA ARG A 4 -7.69 -21.37 11.23
C ARG A 4 -8.17 -20.02 11.72
N GLU A 5 -8.62 -19.94 12.96
CA GLU A 5 -9.08 -18.72 13.61
C GLU A 5 -7.93 -17.71 13.70
N ASP A 6 -6.73 -18.15 14.11
CA ASP A 6 -5.52 -17.30 14.20
C ASP A 6 -5.07 -16.71 12.85
N LEU A 7 -5.46 -17.32 11.72
CA LEU A 7 -5.04 -16.91 10.38
C LEU A 7 -6.14 -16.19 9.60
N GLY A 8 -7.33 -16.00 10.19
CA GLY A 8 -8.54 -15.52 9.51
C GLY A 8 -8.39 -14.15 8.85
N HIS A 9 -7.59 -13.25 9.46
CA HIS A 9 -7.38 -11.88 8.99
C HIS A 9 -6.33 -11.75 7.88
N LEU A 10 -5.37 -12.68 7.78
CA LEU A 10 -4.23 -12.57 6.86
C LEU A 10 -4.62 -12.43 5.37
N PRO A 11 -5.66 -13.12 4.87
CA PRO A 11 -6.12 -12.91 3.50
C PRO A 11 -6.54 -11.46 3.24
N ALA A 12 -7.24 -10.80 4.16
CA ALA A 12 -7.67 -9.41 4.01
C ALA A 12 -6.50 -8.42 4.02
N VAL A 13 -5.47 -8.68 4.84
CA VAL A 13 -4.23 -7.87 4.90
C VAL A 13 -3.54 -7.80 3.54
N SER A 14 -3.64 -8.85 2.73
CA SER A 14 -2.92 -8.97 1.45
C SER A 14 -3.47 -8.09 0.32
N TYR A 15 -4.65 -7.47 0.47
CA TYR A 15 -5.29 -6.68 -0.57
C TYR A 15 -5.24 -5.19 -0.25
N TRP A 16 -4.62 -4.38 -1.10
CA TRP A 16 -4.66 -2.91 -0.94
C TRP A 16 -6.06 -2.32 -1.10
N GLU A 17 -6.84 -2.86 -2.02
CA GLU A 17 -8.23 -2.50 -2.32
C GLU A 17 -9.00 -3.74 -2.77
N GLY A 18 -10.33 -3.70 -2.67
CA GLY A 18 -11.21 -4.73 -3.24
C GLY A 18 -10.96 -6.14 -2.68
N ALA A 19 -10.65 -6.24 -1.38
CA ALA A 19 -10.58 -7.53 -0.71
C ALA A 19 -11.93 -8.26 -0.84
N PRO A 20 -11.96 -9.56 -1.18
CA PRO A 20 -13.20 -10.33 -1.20
C PRO A 20 -13.95 -10.27 0.14
N ASP A 21 -15.27 -10.12 0.10
CA ASP A 21 -16.13 -10.05 1.31
C ASP A 21 -15.85 -11.20 2.28
N ALA A 22 -15.69 -12.43 1.75
CA ALA A 22 -15.38 -13.60 2.57
C ALA A 22 -14.05 -13.50 3.35
N TYR A 23 -13.09 -12.68 2.91
CA TYR A 23 -11.86 -12.43 3.66
C TYR A 23 -12.02 -11.31 4.69
N LEU A 24 -12.85 -10.31 4.38
CA LEU A 24 -13.21 -9.25 5.32
C LEU A 24 -14.03 -9.81 6.49
N ASP A 25 -15.02 -10.65 6.19
CA ASP A 25 -15.85 -11.34 7.18
C ASP A 25 -14.98 -12.19 8.13
N LEU A 26 -14.01 -12.95 7.59
CA LEU A 26 -13.08 -13.75 8.41
C LEU A 26 -12.16 -12.90 9.28
N ALA A 27 -11.78 -11.71 8.82
CA ALA A 27 -10.99 -10.77 9.61
C ALA A 27 -11.83 -10.20 10.77
N GLU A 28 -13.06 -9.77 10.48
CA GLU A 28 -13.99 -9.21 11.46
C GLU A 28 -14.38 -10.24 12.53
N GLU A 29 -14.64 -11.49 12.13
CA GLU A 29 -14.87 -12.62 13.06
C GLU A 29 -13.69 -12.83 14.03
N GLY A 30 -12.46 -12.53 13.59
CA GLY A 30 -11.24 -12.60 14.39
C GLY A 30 -10.93 -11.32 15.18
N GLY A 31 -11.77 -10.29 15.13
CA GLY A 31 -11.54 -9.00 15.80
C GLY A 31 -10.64 -8.03 15.04
N PHE A 32 -10.37 -8.29 13.75
CA PHE A 32 -9.58 -7.42 12.88
C PHE A 32 -10.51 -6.65 11.94
N ASP A 33 -10.91 -5.45 12.36
CA ASP A 33 -11.67 -4.56 11.50
C ASP A 33 -10.84 -4.02 10.33
N ALA A 34 -11.50 -3.23 9.46
CA ALA A 34 -10.86 -2.69 8.26
C ALA A 34 -9.65 -1.79 8.57
N ASP A 35 -9.73 -1.00 9.65
CA ASP A 35 -8.65 -0.10 10.06
C ASP A 35 -7.45 -0.92 10.55
N ARG A 36 -7.69 -1.95 11.37
CA ARG A 36 -6.64 -2.84 11.85
C ARG A 36 -5.98 -3.61 10.70
N VAL A 37 -6.76 -4.11 9.75
CA VAL A 37 -6.23 -4.78 8.55
C VAL A 37 -5.35 -3.83 7.74
N ALA A 38 -5.74 -2.56 7.60
CA ALA A 38 -4.95 -1.55 6.91
C ALA A 38 -3.66 -1.20 7.66
N GLU A 39 -3.71 -1.11 9.00
CA GLU A 39 -2.53 -0.89 9.84
C GLU A 39 -1.49 -1.99 9.66
N ILE A 40 -1.92 -3.26 9.79
CA ILE A 40 -1.03 -4.40 9.63
C ILE A 40 -0.38 -4.38 8.24
N ARG A 41 -1.17 -4.10 7.19
CA ARG A 41 -0.67 -4.01 5.81
C ARG A 41 0.40 -2.93 5.65
N GLY A 42 0.14 -1.72 6.15
CA GLY A 42 1.08 -0.61 6.10
C GLY A 42 2.38 -0.93 6.85
N ALA A 43 2.25 -1.48 8.06
CA ALA A 43 3.39 -1.88 8.87
C ALA A 43 4.25 -2.96 8.20
N VAL A 44 3.62 -4.02 7.67
CA VAL A 44 4.33 -5.06 6.92
C VAL A 44 5.02 -4.49 5.67
N ALA A 45 4.38 -3.58 4.95
CA ALA A 45 4.98 -2.95 3.77
C ALA A 45 6.23 -2.13 4.12
N LEU A 46 6.19 -1.36 5.21
CA LEU A 46 7.33 -0.57 5.68
C LEU A 46 8.49 -1.47 6.16
N GLU A 47 8.20 -2.48 6.97
CA GLU A 47 9.23 -3.39 7.49
C GLU A 47 9.84 -4.26 6.39
N ALA A 48 9.02 -4.71 5.42
CA ALA A 48 9.51 -5.43 4.26
C ALA A 48 10.47 -4.58 3.42
N TYR A 49 10.25 -3.26 3.35
CA TYR A 49 11.12 -2.34 2.63
C TYR A 49 12.51 -2.23 3.28
N TYR A 50 12.57 -1.92 4.57
CA TYR A 50 13.84 -1.68 5.26
C TYR A 50 14.61 -2.97 5.60
N GLN A 51 14.02 -4.14 5.35
CA GLN A 51 14.65 -5.44 5.50
C GLN A 51 15.41 -5.65 6.82
N SER A 52 14.87 -5.18 7.97
CA SER A 52 15.55 -5.19 9.28
C SER A 52 16.31 -6.52 9.53
N TYR A 53 17.65 -6.48 9.54
CA TYR A 53 18.49 -7.66 9.32
C TYR A 53 18.69 -8.57 10.54
N GLU A 54 18.10 -8.29 11.69
CA GLU A 54 18.19 -9.14 12.88
C GLU A 54 16.79 -9.29 13.50
N ASP A 55 16.42 -10.55 13.82
CA ASP A 55 15.16 -10.97 14.46
C ASP A 55 13.82 -10.77 13.71
N LYS A 56 13.82 -10.87 12.36
CA LYS A 56 12.63 -10.74 11.48
C LYS A 56 11.41 -11.59 11.86
N ARG A 57 11.60 -12.78 12.45
CA ARG A 57 10.47 -13.68 12.72
C ARG A 57 9.62 -13.17 13.86
N GLU A 58 10.26 -12.72 14.94
CA GLU A 58 9.56 -12.18 16.10
C GLU A 58 8.88 -10.86 15.70
N LEU A 59 9.60 -9.97 15.01
CA LEU A 59 9.03 -8.73 14.50
C LEU A 59 7.78 -8.95 13.62
N ILE A 60 7.86 -9.82 12.61
CA ILE A 60 6.70 -10.11 11.75
C ILE A 60 5.57 -10.77 12.53
N THR A 61 5.90 -11.59 13.55
CA THR A 61 4.87 -12.19 14.40
C THR A 61 4.15 -11.11 15.21
N ASP A 62 4.90 -10.15 15.76
CA ASP A 62 4.34 -9.04 16.53
C ASP A 62 3.50 -8.10 15.65
N LEU A 63 3.91 -7.87 14.40
CA LEU A 63 3.09 -7.06 13.48
C LEU A 63 1.77 -7.72 13.12
N LEU A 64 1.76 -9.04 12.90
CA LEU A 64 0.60 -9.77 12.41
C LEU A 64 -0.36 -10.19 13.52
N TRP A 65 0.14 -10.57 14.71
CA TRP A 65 -0.66 -11.20 15.76
C TRP A 65 -0.63 -10.47 17.11
N ALA A 66 0.11 -9.38 17.30
CA ALA A 66 0.11 -8.69 18.60
C ALA A 66 -1.28 -8.11 18.93
N ASP A 67 -1.69 -8.37 20.17
CA ASP A 67 -2.92 -7.85 20.76
C ASP A 67 -2.75 -6.35 21.06
N PRO A 68 -3.59 -5.47 20.47
CA PRO A 68 -3.54 -4.03 20.73
C PRO A 68 -4.01 -3.64 22.14
N ASP A 69 -4.75 -4.52 22.83
CA ASP A 69 -5.29 -4.29 24.17
C ASP A 69 -4.42 -4.91 25.29
N ALA A 70 -3.26 -5.48 24.95
CA ALA A 70 -2.33 -6.01 25.93
C ALA A 70 -1.84 -4.91 26.89
N GLU A 71 -1.92 -5.15 28.20
CA GLU A 71 -1.63 -4.17 29.27
C GLU A 71 -0.22 -3.55 29.23
N ASP A 72 0.71 -4.15 28.46
CA ASP A 72 2.10 -3.70 28.30
C ASP A 72 2.34 -2.89 26.98
N GLY A 73 1.32 -2.67 26.14
CA GLY A 73 1.42 -2.02 24.83
C GLY A 73 1.00 -0.54 24.84
N ALA A 74 1.69 0.31 24.09
CA ALA A 74 1.20 1.64 23.74
C ALA A 74 -0.15 1.53 23.00
N ASP A 75 -1.08 2.47 23.20
CA ASP A 75 -2.38 2.54 22.52
C ASP A 75 -2.25 2.15 21.03
N GLY A 76 -2.72 0.94 20.64
CA GLY A 76 -2.71 0.43 19.26
C GLY A 76 -1.64 -0.63 18.88
N GLY A 77 -0.68 -0.92 19.76
CA GLY A 77 0.35 -1.95 19.55
C GLY A 77 1.39 -1.61 18.46
N LEU A 78 2.35 -2.51 18.22
CA LEU A 78 3.49 -2.27 17.32
C LEU A 78 3.06 -1.96 15.87
N ALA A 79 2.10 -2.70 15.34
CA ALA A 79 1.60 -2.48 13.98
C ALA A 79 0.99 -1.09 13.79
N SER A 80 0.28 -0.53 14.78
CA SER A 80 -0.27 0.82 14.68
C SER A 80 0.84 1.87 14.62
N HIS A 81 1.87 1.75 15.48
CA HIS A 81 3.01 2.67 15.47
C HIS A 81 3.80 2.63 14.15
N VAL A 82 4.10 1.43 13.64
CA VAL A 82 4.81 1.27 12.36
C VAL A 82 3.93 1.72 11.19
N SER A 83 2.62 1.48 11.25
CA SER A 83 1.65 1.97 10.26
C SER A 83 1.57 3.50 10.24
N GLU A 84 1.66 4.17 11.38
CA GLU A 84 1.73 5.64 11.43
C GLU A 84 2.97 6.14 10.67
N GLN A 85 4.13 5.53 10.91
CA GLN A 85 5.35 5.87 10.15
C GLN A 85 5.20 5.60 8.66
N PHE A 86 4.55 4.49 8.28
CA PHE A 86 4.24 4.16 6.89
C PHE A 86 3.41 5.27 6.25
N ARG A 87 2.32 5.68 6.91
CA ARG A 87 1.39 6.71 6.41
C ARG A 87 2.09 8.06 6.24
N VAL A 88 2.79 8.54 7.26
CA VAL A 88 3.51 9.82 7.20
C VAL A 88 4.50 9.84 6.04
N LYS A 89 5.34 8.81 5.92
CA LYS A 89 6.34 8.75 4.84
C LYS A 89 5.70 8.64 3.46
N LEU A 90 4.64 7.85 3.32
CA LEU A 90 3.94 7.73 2.04
C LEU A 90 3.25 9.05 1.67
N ASP A 91 2.58 9.69 2.61
CA ASP A 91 1.85 10.94 2.40
C ASP A 91 2.79 12.09 2.00
N ASP A 92 3.94 12.24 2.65
CA ASP A 92 4.93 13.28 2.32
C ASP A 92 5.43 13.15 0.87
N GLU A 93 5.70 11.91 0.44
CA GLU A 93 6.20 11.59 -0.90
C GLU A 93 5.09 11.71 -1.95
N VAL A 94 3.86 11.34 -1.61
CA VAL A 94 2.68 11.54 -2.46
C VAL A 94 2.42 13.02 -2.66
N GLU A 95 2.40 13.86 -1.62
CA GLU A 95 2.18 15.31 -1.76
C GLU A 95 3.22 15.92 -2.71
N THR A 96 4.48 15.52 -2.55
CA THR A 96 5.58 15.97 -3.40
C THR A 96 5.39 15.54 -4.86
N ALA A 97 5.02 14.28 -5.10
CA ALA A 97 4.79 13.74 -6.43
C ALA A 97 3.55 14.33 -7.10
N GLU A 98 2.44 14.48 -6.38
CA GLU A 98 1.18 15.06 -6.86
C GLU A 98 1.36 16.49 -7.34
N ALA A 99 2.14 17.30 -6.62
CA ALA A 99 2.47 18.67 -7.01
C ALA A 99 3.23 18.77 -8.35
N ASN A 100 3.81 17.66 -8.82
CA ASN A 100 4.59 17.59 -10.05
C ASN A 100 3.98 16.67 -11.11
N LEU A 101 2.72 16.25 -10.96
CA LEU A 101 1.99 15.51 -11.97
C LEU A 101 1.68 16.39 -13.19
N ASP A 102 1.97 15.84 -14.37
CA ASP A 102 1.54 16.40 -15.64
C ASP A 102 0.23 15.73 -16.08
N LEU A 103 -0.88 16.43 -15.81
CA LEU A 103 -2.23 15.95 -16.09
C LEU A 103 -2.64 16.26 -17.54
N ARG A 104 -3.06 15.24 -18.27
CA ARG A 104 -3.56 15.34 -19.65
C ARG A 104 -4.88 14.60 -19.81
N GLY A 105 -5.57 14.86 -20.92
CA GLY A 105 -6.76 14.11 -21.32
C GLY A 105 -6.82 13.97 -22.83
N GLU A 106 -7.10 12.75 -23.31
CA GLU A 106 -7.23 12.41 -24.74
C GLU A 106 -8.23 11.25 -24.88
N ASP A 107 -9.08 11.27 -25.92
CA ASP A 107 -10.05 10.19 -26.20
C ASP A 107 -10.91 9.72 -24.99
N ASP A 108 -11.26 10.67 -24.12
CA ASP A 108 -12.01 10.43 -22.88
C ASP A 108 -11.29 9.47 -21.92
N VAL A 109 -9.95 9.55 -21.92
CA VAL A 109 -9.02 8.97 -20.94
C VAL A 109 -8.21 10.11 -20.32
N ARG A 110 -8.09 10.11 -19.00
CA ARG A 110 -7.24 11.02 -18.24
C ARG A 110 -5.89 10.36 -17.95
N PHE A 111 -4.83 11.13 -18.09
CA PHE A 111 -3.46 10.68 -17.86
C PHE A 111 -2.81 11.54 -16.79
N ALA A 112 -2.18 10.90 -15.82
CA ALA A 112 -1.25 11.54 -14.88
C ALA A 112 0.16 11.01 -15.16
N VAL A 113 1.04 11.90 -15.62
CA VAL A 113 2.41 11.55 -16.00
C VAL A 113 3.40 12.12 -14.99
N ILE A 114 4.35 11.32 -14.54
CA ILE A 114 5.41 11.73 -13.62
C ILE A 114 6.78 11.25 -14.09
N ASP A 115 7.78 12.11 -13.96
CA ASP A 115 9.20 11.75 -14.09
C ASP A 115 9.65 11.08 -12.78
N THR A 116 9.82 9.76 -12.81
CA THR A 116 10.13 9.00 -11.60
C THR A 116 11.57 9.19 -11.14
N ASP A 117 12.49 9.56 -12.04
CA ASP A 117 13.88 9.83 -11.65
C ASP A 117 14.01 11.19 -10.95
N ALA A 118 13.14 12.14 -11.29
CA ALA A 118 13.10 13.46 -10.67
C ALA A 118 12.32 13.49 -9.35
N PHE A 119 11.25 12.69 -9.23
CA PHE A 119 10.26 12.80 -8.15
C PHE A 119 10.05 11.53 -7.34
N THR A 120 10.92 10.52 -7.49
CA THR A 120 10.94 9.36 -6.58
C THR A 120 12.36 9.06 -6.11
N HIS A 121 12.48 8.52 -4.90
CA HIS A 121 13.77 8.18 -4.30
C HIS A 121 14.01 6.67 -4.35
N ARG A 122 14.78 6.20 -5.35
CA ARG A 122 15.05 4.76 -5.60
C ARG A 122 15.55 3.98 -4.37
N TYR A 123 16.22 4.66 -3.43
CA TYR A 123 16.83 4.05 -2.24
C TYR A 123 16.14 4.40 -0.93
N ASP A 124 15.00 5.10 -0.99
CA ASP A 124 14.18 5.44 0.17
C ASP A 124 12.75 4.92 0.03
N PHE A 125 12.05 4.87 1.16
CA PHE A 125 10.64 4.51 1.18
C PHE A 125 9.79 5.73 0.77
N PRO A 126 8.72 5.56 0.00
CA PRO A 126 8.20 4.30 -0.55
C PRO A 126 8.94 3.87 -1.83
N PRO A 127 8.94 2.56 -2.18
CA PRO A 127 9.28 2.13 -3.52
C PRO A 127 8.48 2.87 -4.59
N THR A 128 9.11 3.16 -5.74
CA THR A 128 8.46 3.80 -6.89
C THR A 128 7.12 3.15 -7.25
N THR A 129 7.02 1.82 -7.21
CA THR A 129 5.77 1.11 -7.51
C THR A 129 4.66 1.40 -6.49
N LEU A 130 4.97 1.45 -5.20
CA LEU A 130 4.00 1.75 -4.15
C LEU A 130 3.52 3.21 -4.26
N LEU A 131 4.42 4.14 -4.53
CA LEU A 131 4.08 5.54 -4.75
C LEU A 131 3.16 5.70 -5.96
N LEU A 132 3.48 5.08 -7.10
CA LEU A 132 2.64 5.13 -8.30
C LEU A 132 1.27 4.47 -8.09
N ASP A 133 1.20 3.38 -7.32
CA ASP A 133 -0.07 2.76 -6.94
C ASP A 133 -0.93 3.72 -6.13
N GLU A 134 -0.34 4.43 -5.17
CA GLU A 134 -1.04 5.41 -4.33
C GLU A 134 -1.49 6.64 -5.14
N LEU A 135 -0.61 7.19 -5.98
CA LEU A 135 -0.96 8.27 -6.91
C LEU A 135 -2.12 7.87 -7.82
N HIS A 136 -2.10 6.64 -8.34
CA HIS A 136 -3.19 6.11 -9.16
C HIS A 136 -4.50 6.04 -8.38
N ARG A 137 -4.48 5.53 -7.14
CA ARG A 137 -5.68 5.46 -6.29
C ARG A 137 -6.27 6.83 -6.00
N ARG A 138 -5.45 7.81 -5.64
CA ARG A 138 -5.91 9.16 -5.27
C ARG A 138 -6.48 9.96 -6.44
N ASN A 139 -6.00 9.73 -7.66
CA ASN A 139 -6.30 10.59 -8.80
C ASN A 139 -7.32 10.01 -9.80
N ARG A 140 -7.65 8.71 -9.74
CA ARG A 140 -8.47 8.05 -10.78
C ARG A 140 -9.97 8.41 -10.82
N GLU A 141 -10.51 9.04 -9.77
CA GLU A 141 -11.89 9.58 -9.65
C GLU A 141 -13.00 8.84 -10.44
N ASP A 142 -13.10 7.50 -10.36
CA ASP A 142 -14.08 6.66 -11.10
C ASP A 142 -14.11 6.86 -12.64
N GLU A 143 -13.08 7.49 -13.22
CA GLU A 143 -12.94 7.76 -14.64
C GLU A 143 -12.00 6.73 -15.32
N ARG A 144 -11.98 6.76 -16.66
CA ARG A 144 -10.93 6.07 -17.42
C ARG A 144 -9.62 6.83 -17.21
N PHE A 145 -8.73 6.24 -16.42
CA PHE A 145 -7.57 6.93 -15.87
C PHE A 145 -6.32 6.07 -16.00
N VAL A 146 -5.21 6.69 -16.37
CA VAL A 146 -3.90 6.05 -16.49
C VAL A 146 -2.84 6.87 -15.75
N THR A 147 -2.12 6.23 -14.85
CA THR A 147 -0.91 6.79 -14.25
C THR A 147 0.32 6.25 -14.99
N VAL A 148 1.19 7.15 -15.44
CA VAL A 148 2.39 6.86 -16.21
C VAL A 148 3.61 7.35 -15.45
N GLY A 149 4.45 6.44 -14.96
CA GLY A 149 5.75 6.76 -14.39
C GLY A 149 6.86 6.57 -15.44
N LEU A 150 7.61 7.63 -15.73
CA LEU A 150 8.71 7.64 -16.70
C LEU A 150 10.05 7.78 -15.99
N GLY A 151 10.86 6.72 -16.02
CA GLY A 151 12.28 6.78 -15.66
C GLY A 151 13.16 6.78 -16.92
N MET A 152 14.46 6.91 -16.74
CA MET A 152 15.43 6.88 -17.84
C MET A 152 15.36 5.58 -18.65
N ASP A 153 15.20 4.43 -17.98
CA ASP A 153 15.17 3.09 -18.56
C ASP A 153 13.94 2.26 -18.15
N GLU A 154 13.00 2.87 -17.41
CA GLU A 154 11.82 2.20 -16.87
C GLU A 154 10.53 2.96 -17.25
N LEU A 155 9.47 2.19 -17.49
CA LEU A 155 8.12 2.69 -17.72
C LEU A 155 7.14 1.93 -16.84
N PHE A 156 6.42 2.66 -15.99
CA PHE A 156 5.38 2.12 -15.12
C PHE A 156 4.01 2.57 -15.61
N LEU A 157 3.06 1.64 -15.66
CA LEU A 157 1.69 1.91 -16.08
C LEU A 157 0.71 1.34 -15.05
N ARG A 158 -0.25 2.17 -14.65
CA ARG A 158 -1.46 1.78 -13.92
C ARG A 158 -2.67 2.32 -14.63
N SER A 159 -3.73 1.50 -14.73
CA SER A 159 -4.96 1.89 -15.39
C SER A 159 -6.17 1.29 -14.69
N THR A 160 -7.29 2.02 -14.77
CA THR A 160 -8.61 1.52 -14.38
C THR A 160 -9.16 0.48 -15.36
N GLU A 161 -8.58 0.36 -16.56
CA GLU A 161 -8.98 -0.61 -17.58
C GLU A 161 -7.81 -1.55 -17.99
N PRO A 162 -8.10 -2.72 -18.56
CA PRO A 162 -7.06 -3.59 -19.11
C PRO A 162 -6.24 -2.90 -20.20
N LEU A 163 -4.91 -2.93 -20.06
CA LEU A 163 -3.96 -2.39 -21.04
C LEU A 163 -3.27 -3.52 -21.82
N ASP A 164 -3.26 -3.43 -23.15
CA ASP A 164 -2.40 -4.24 -24.01
C ASP A 164 -1.29 -3.37 -24.63
N VAL A 165 -0.08 -3.50 -24.10
CA VAL A 165 1.09 -2.74 -24.57
C VAL A 165 1.61 -3.26 -25.92
N ARG A 166 1.16 -4.45 -26.37
CA ARG A 166 1.63 -5.09 -27.60
C ARG A 166 0.72 -4.86 -28.80
N SER A 167 -0.47 -4.29 -28.59
CA SER A 167 -1.41 -4.01 -29.67
C SER A 167 -1.15 -2.70 -30.43
N VAL A 168 -0.04 -2.02 -30.12
CA VAL A 168 0.36 -0.71 -30.67
C VAL A 168 1.12 -0.86 -31.98
#